data_AF-A0A3C0VDP4-F1
#
_entry.id   AF-A0A3C0VDP4-F1
#
_cell.length_a   1.000
_cell.length_b   1.000
_cell.length_c   1.000
_cell.angle_alpha   90.00
_cell.angle_beta   90.00
_cell.angle_gamma   90.00
#
_symmetry.space_group_name_H-M   'P 1'
#
loop_
_entity.id
_entity.type
_entity.pdbx_description
1 polymer ?
#
loop_
_entity_poly.entity_id
_entity_poly.type
_entity_poly.pdbx_seq_one_letter_code
_entity_poly.pdbx_strand_id
1 'polypeptide(L)'
;MLALLAACAAPAGAAERSLDMIVPDAWLPGVPVLVRVEAHDADGAVDRTLWDAEAVLSAAPAGTTLAPNRVTLRNGLGSALVRIEAPPETAEVALTAAIDSLQTTRTLRNLDGEVMTEAKGGLSAALIEWSGVVHVTGALTVPAGGTLRVLPGTLVLIDGVTTDTAGYSIDIEGTIECLGTAAQPVTFTARDPAVPWGEVHHDGAEPSLYQYAIMTRGGNSPRGGHTNTGPILRATESRVRCERCSFTDTKGKTMQASGADVEFYDCLFSRSVMGPEIDGTALIWERCWAQEFYGKDDNDGIYLHDQRAGQAIALRGCVVASGDDDAVDTLGSDVAIEDCILRDFANPAEDSKGLSVLNGAVDVRRTLIANCMVAVSAKIRDAGDQAIVRIDRSTILGNDVGIQAYDKYGIDTADIFYYVSNSIVRASNAIYTDYLPEDILLSYCDVSEEWPGDGNILADPLFTDPAAGDFTLREGSPCIDAGDPAAPPDPDGSRADMGCFPFTGAVPPPPHFIRGRVNADAAVDLSDVVALLLHLFAGRSLPCAKAADANDSGALDIADAVRLLGYLFAHGEALPAPAEACGIDPTADPLDCLTPPCP
;
A
#
# COMPACT_ATOMS: atom_id res chain seq x y z
N MET A 1 42.48 2.84 43.25
CA MET A 1 41.15 2.43 43.78
C MET A 1 40.14 3.41 43.20
N LEU A 2 39.75 3.18 41.95
CA LEU A 2 38.81 4.02 41.20
C LEU A 2 37.56 3.16 40.99
N ALA A 3 36.44 3.52 41.62
CA ALA A 3 35.17 2.83 41.47
C ALA A 3 34.48 3.36 40.21
N LEU A 4 34.21 2.44 39.27
CA LEU A 4 33.44 2.69 38.05
C LEU A 4 31.95 2.62 38.43
N LEU A 5 31.23 3.74 38.29
CA LEU A 5 29.76 3.77 38.35
C LEU A 5 29.22 3.21 37.03
N ALA A 6 28.68 1.99 37.07
CA ALA A 6 27.85 1.46 36.01
C ALA A 6 26.47 2.11 36.11
N ALA A 7 26.11 2.93 35.12
CA ALA A 7 24.74 3.37 34.94
C ALA A 7 23.92 2.18 34.42
N CYS A 8 22.96 1.71 35.20
CA CYS A 8 21.96 0.76 34.73
C CYS A 8 21.10 1.46 33.67
N ALA A 9 21.20 1.01 32.42
CA ALA A 9 20.21 1.31 31.41
C ALA A 9 18.87 0.68 31.86
N ALA A 10 17.81 1.48 31.85
CA ALA A 10 16.45 0.95 31.97
C ALA A 10 16.19 -0.04 30.83
N PRO A 11 15.40 -1.11 31.04
CA PRO A 11 15.00 -1.98 29.94
C PRO A 11 14.24 -1.12 28.93
N ALA A 12 14.59 -1.24 27.64
CA ALA A 12 13.74 -0.73 26.57
C ALA A 12 12.36 -1.38 26.76
N GLY A 13 11.33 -0.57 26.98
CA GLY A 13 9.96 -1.07 26.89
C GLY A 13 9.77 -1.67 25.49
N ALA A 14 9.03 -2.77 25.40
CA ALA A 14 8.60 -3.27 24.10
C ALA A 14 7.94 -2.10 23.37
N ALA A 15 8.43 -1.75 22.18
CA ALA A 15 7.82 -0.71 21.38
C ALA A 15 6.43 -1.22 20.97
N GLU A 16 5.40 -0.43 21.23
CA GLU A 16 4.02 -0.74 20.88
C GLU A 16 3.72 -0.23 19.47
N ARG A 17 2.75 -0.85 18.78
CA ARG A 17 2.21 -0.33 17.51
C ARG A 17 1.87 1.16 17.63
N SER A 18 2.03 1.92 16.56
CA SER A 18 1.74 3.34 16.55
C SER A 18 1.00 3.79 15.29
N LEU A 19 0.45 5.00 15.34
CA LEU A 19 -0.21 5.64 14.22
C LEU A 19 0.45 6.99 13.93
N ASP A 20 0.88 7.18 12.71
CA ASP A 20 1.39 8.46 12.20
C ASP A 20 0.40 9.08 11.22
N MET A 21 0.36 10.41 11.22
CA MET A 21 -0.48 11.19 10.33
C MET A 21 0.33 12.31 9.69
N ILE A 22 0.47 12.22 8.36
CA ILE A 22 1.05 13.26 7.51
C ILE A 22 -0.10 14.08 6.94
N VAL A 23 -0.19 15.31 7.40
CA VAL A 23 -1.21 16.30 7.03
C VAL A 23 -0.56 17.69 7.05
N PRO A 24 -0.98 18.64 6.20
CA PRO A 24 -0.58 20.04 6.34
C PRO A 24 -0.78 20.54 7.77
N ASP A 25 0.09 21.41 8.25
CA ASP A 25 -0.02 22.05 9.57
C ASP A 25 -0.99 23.24 9.57
N ALA A 26 -1.73 23.41 8.48
CA ALA A 26 -2.65 24.50 8.24
C ALA A 26 -3.78 24.06 7.31
N TRP A 27 -4.94 24.71 7.41
CA TRP A 27 -6.03 24.54 6.46
C TRP A 27 -6.52 25.91 5.99
N LEU A 28 -6.89 25.98 4.71
CA LEU A 28 -7.58 27.13 4.14
C LEU A 28 -9.04 26.73 3.89
N PRO A 29 -10.04 27.40 4.48
CA PRO A 29 -11.44 27.07 4.26
C PRO A 29 -11.80 26.97 2.77
N GLY A 30 -12.48 25.88 2.41
CA GLY A 30 -12.84 25.58 1.02
C GLY A 30 -11.79 24.81 0.23
N VAL A 31 -10.54 24.71 0.70
CA VAL A 31 -9.49 23.87 0.09
C VAL A 31 -9.36 22.57 0.90
N PRO A 32 -9.60 21.39 0.28
CA PRO A 32 -9.41 20.10 0.94
C PRO A 32 -7.95 19.86 1.35
N VAL A 33 -7.74 19.12 2.43
CA VAL A 33 -6.42 18.72 2.94
C VAL A 33 -6.21 17.23 2.74
N LEU A 34 -5.04 16.82 2.26
CA LEU A 34 -4.69 15.40 2.23
C LEU A 34 -4.36 14.94 3.64
N VAL A 35 -5.03 13.89 4.09
CA VAL A 35 -4.74 13.20 5.34
C VAL A 35 -4.19 11.83 4.96
N ARG A 36 -2.88 11.63 5.13
CA ARG A 36 -2.21 10.33 4.97
C ARG A 36 -1.98 9.71 6.34
N VAL A 37 -2.40 8.46 6.51
CA VAL A 37 -2.33 7.72 7.77
C VAL A 37 -1.42 6.50 7.55
N GLU A 38 -0.48 6.30 8.46
CA GLU A 38 0.47 5.18 8.48
C GLU A 38 0.38 4.49 9.83
N ALA A 39 0.06 3.20 9.83
CA ALA A 39 0.20 2.36 11.01
C ALA A 39 1.59 1.74 11.02
N HIS A 40 2.25 1.75 12.17
CA HIS A 40 3.57 1.15 12.35
C HIS A 40 3.51 -0.02 13.33
N ASP A 41 4.29 -1.05 13.03
CA ASP A 41 4.51 -2.17 13.93
C ASP A 41 5.45 -1.79 15.09
N ALA A 42 5.73 -2.77 15.95
CA ALA A 42 6.63 -2.60 17.09
C ALA A 42 8.06 -2.22 16.69
N ASP A 43 8.50 -2.57 15.47
CA ASP A 43 9.84 -2.26 14.97
C ASP A 43 9.90 -0.89 14.28
N GLY A 44 8.75 -0.20 14.18
CA GLY A 44 8.61 1.10 13.53
C GLY A 44 8.49 1.01 12.01
N ALA A 45 8.41 -0.19 11.43
CA ALA A 45 8.08 -0.37 10.02
C ALA A 45 6.58 -0.19 9.80
N VAL A 46 6.16 0.12 8.57
CA VAL A 46 4.73 0.18 8.24
C VAL A 46 4.12 -1.21 8.46
N ASP A 47 3.05 -1.29 9.25
CA ASP A 47 2.41 -2.55 9.61
C ASP A 47 1.60 -3.10 8.43
N ARG A 48 2.25 -3.93 7.63
CA ARG A 48 1.65 -4.55 6.43
C ARG A 48 0.60 -5.60 6.75
N THR A 49 0.46 -6.01 8.02
CA THR A 49 -0.59 -6.94 8.45
C THR A 49 -1.96 -6.27 8.51
N LEU A 50 -2.00 -4.93 8.58
CA LEU A 50 -3.25 -4.17 8.45
C LEU A 50 -3.68 -4.12 6.98
N TRP A 51 -4.25 -5.23 6.53
CA TRP A 51 -4.60 -5.51 5.14
C TRP A 51 -5.55 -4.46 4.55
N ASP A 52 -6.72 -4.27 5.20
CA ASP A 52 -7.78 -3.32 4.81
C ASP A 52 -8.36 -2.55 6.02
N ALA A 53 -7.51 -2.20 6.99
CA ALA A 53 -7.95 -1.48 8.19
C ALA A 53 -8.49 -0.09 7.87
N GLU A 54 -9.36 0.45 8.74
CA GLU A 54 -9.97 1.76 8.51
C GLU A 54 -9.69 2.73 9.66
N ALA A 55 -9.02 3.83 9.34
CA ALA A 55 -8.85 4.93 10.28
C ALA A 55 -10.06 5.86 10.25
N VAL A 56 -10.64 6.10 11.42
CA VAL A 56 -11.74 7.05 11.61
C VAL A 56 -11.16 8.43 11.93
N LEU A 57 -11.56 9.42 11.16
CA LEU A 57 -11.18 10.81 11.36
C LEU A 57 -12.23 11.54 12.20
N SER A 58 -11.75 12.30 13.18
CA SER A 58 -12.55 13.22 13.99
C SER A 58 -11.85 14.55 14.16
N ALA A 59 -12.60 15.60 14.48
CA ALA A 59 -12.05 16.94 14.62
C ALA A 59 -12.66 17.71 15.80
N ALA A 60 -11.85 18.59 16.39
CA ALA A 60 -12.27 19.62 17.32
C ALA A 60 -11.96 21.02 16.71
N PRO A 61 -12.69 22.09 17.09
CA PRO A 61 -13.76 22.14 18.09
C PRO A 61 -15.05 21.43 17.64
N ALA A 62 -15.96 21.22 18.58
CA ALA A 62 -17.28 20.67 18.27
C ALA A 62 -18.00 21.54 17.21
N GLY A 63 -18.61 20.88 16.23
CA GLY A 63 -19.20 21.55 15.07
C GLY A 63 -18.32 21.52 13.83
N THR A 64 -17.05 21.09 13.94
CA THR A 64 -16.20 20.81 12.76
C THR A 64 -16.62 19.49 12.11
N THR A 65 -16.87 19.51 10.80
CA THR A 65 -17.20 18.31 10.00
C THR A 65 -16.06 17.97 9.04
N LEU A 66 -15.93 16.67 8.75
CA LEU A 66 -14.92 16.10 7.85
C LEU A 66 -15.63 15.29 6.75
N ALA A 67 -15.25 15.49 5.49
CA ALA A 67 -15.80 14.74 4.37
C ALA A 67 -14.71 14.40 3.32
N PRO A 68 -14.39 13.10 3.10
CA PRO A 68 -14.79 11.95 3.93
C PRO A 68 -14.17 12.02 5.34
N ASN A 69 -14.64 11.18 6.26
CA ASN A 69 -14.11 11.05 7.61
C ASN A 69 -13.49 9.67 7.89
N ARG A 70 -13.15 8.93 6.85
CA ARG A 70 -12.55 7.60 6.93
C ARG A 70 -11.40 7.51 5.95
N VAL A 71 -10.36 6.79 6.33
CA VAL A 71 -9.20 6.46 5.50
C VAL A 71 -9.04 4.94 5.50
N THR A 72 -9.19 4.30 4.35
CA THR A 72 -8.89 2.88 4.19
C THR A 72 -7.38 2.73 4.00
N LEU A 73 -6.76 1.90 4.83
CA LEU A 73 -5.36 1.53 4.73
C LEU A 73 -5.25 0.28 3.84
N ARG A 74 -4.28 0.26 2.93
CA ARG A 74 -3.89 -0.94 2.18
C ARG A 74 -2.53 -1.37 2.69
N ASN A 75 -2.49 -2.46 3.46
CA ASN A 75 -1.27 -2.95 4.11
C ASN A 75 -0.56 -1.84 4.92
N GLY A 76 -1.29 -1.21 5.83
CA GLY A 76 -0.75 -0.27 6.82
C GLY A 76 -0.71 1.21 6.42
N LEU A 77 -1.04 1.57 5.17
CA LEU A 77 -0.99 2.96 4.70
C LEU A 77 -2.22 3.31 3.86
N GLY A 78 -2.79 4.50 4.11
CA GLY A 78 -3.90 5.02 3.31
C GLY A 78 -3.92 6.54 3.29
N SER A 79 -4.77 7.12 2.44
CA SER A 79 -5.05 8.56 2.50
C SER A 79 -6.48 8.91 2.12
N ALA A 80 -6.92 10.11 2.53
CA ALA A 80 -8.13 10.71 2.01
C ALA A 80 -7.94 12.22 1.80
N LEU A 81 -8.57 12.76 0.76
CA LEU A 81 -8.62 14.20 0.53
C LEU A 81 -9.84 14.82 1.23
N VAL A 82 -9.62 15.36 2.42
CA VAL A 82 -10.66 15.71 3.38
C VAL A 82 -11.05 17.18 3.26
N ARG A 83 -12.35 17.43 3.03
CA ARG A 83 -12.96 18.74 3.23
C ARG A 83 -13.18 18.96 4.73
N ILE A 84 -12.70 20.08 5.25
CA ILE A 84 -12.92 20.52 6.63
C ILE A 84 -13.89 21.70 6.60
N GLU A 85 -15.02 21.59 7.28
CA GLU A 85 -15.93 22.71 7.55
C GLU A 85 -15.96 22.96 9.06
N ALA A 86 -15.37 24.07 9.49
CA ALA A 86 -15.30 24.46 10.89
C ALA A 86 -16.26 25.63 11.18
N PRO A 87 -16.68 25.82 12.46
CA PRO A 87 -17.43 27.01 12.86
C PRO A 87 -16.71 28.31 12.46
N PRO A 88 -17.44 29.41 12.20
CA PRO A 88 -16.83 30.71 11.93
C PRO A 88 -15.84 31.12 13.02
N GLU A 89 -14.77 31.83 12.64
CA GLU A 89 -13.73 32.31 13.56
C GLU A 89 -12.91 31.21 14.26
N THR A 90 -13.03 29.94 13.82
CA THR A 90 -12.16 28.86 14.31
C THR A 90 -10.71 29.13 13.92
N ALA A 91 -9.84 29.34 14.90
CA ALA A 91 -8.42 29.63 14.68
C ALA A 91 -7.60 28.35 14.40
N GLU A 92 -7.97 27.23 15.05
CA GLU A 92 -7.29 25.96 14.94
C GLU A 92 -8.27 24.78 14.88
N VAL A 93 -7.92 23.75 14.11
CA VAL A 93 -8.64 22.47 14.07
C VAL A 93 -7.69 21.37 14.54
N ALA A 94 -8.06 20.66 15.60
CA ALA A 94 -7.36 19.45 16.01
C ALA A 94 -7.97 18.26 15.28
N LEU A 95 -7.27 17.75 14.27
CA LEU A 95 -7.65 16.57 13.50
C LEU A 95 -7.06 15.33 14.18
N THR A 96 -7.88 14.30 14.39
CA THR A 96 -7.45 13.03 14.99
C THR A 96 -7.79 11.89 14.04
N ALA A 97 -6.83 11.00 13.79
CA ALA A 97 -7.04 9.71 13.16
C ALA A 97 -6.96 8.61 14.22
N ALA A 98 -7.85 7.62 14.16
CA ALA A 98 -7.86 6.50 15.10
C ALA A 98 -8.17 5.17 14.40
N ILE A 99 -7.46 4.11 14.81
CA ILE A 99 -7.72 2.71 14.48
C ILE A 99 -7.74 1.96 15.81
N ASP A 100 -8.89 1.42 16.19
CA ASP A 100 -9.10 0.77 17.50
C ASP A 100 -8.63 1.63 18.68
N SER A 101 -7.59 1.19 19.41
CA SER A 101 -6.99 1.93 20.53
C SER A 101 -5.89 2.91 20.11
N LEU A 102 -5.37 2.78 18.89
CA LEU A 102 -4.33 3.65 18.34
C LEU A 102 -4.95 4.96 17.87
N GLN A 103 -4.33 6.07 18.21
CA GLN A 103 -4.75 7.38 17.73
C GLN A 103 -3.58 8.35 17.62
N THR A 104 -3.72 9.30 16.71
CA THR A 104 -2.78 10.41 16.55
C THR A 104 -3.53 11.69 16.21
N THR A 105 -3.07 12.81 16.75
CA THR A 105 -3.72 14.11 16.60
C THR A 105 -2.74 15.14 16.05
N ARG A 106 -3.19 15.95 15.09
CA ARG A 106 -2.45 17.09 14.55
C ARG A 106 -3.33 18.33 14.60
N THR A 107 -2.74 19.44 15.03
CA THR A 107 -3.38 20.74 14.98
C THR A 107 -3.05 21.43 13.67
N LEU A 108 -4.08 21.86 12.96
CA LEU A 108 -3.98 22.69 11.78
C LEU A 108 -4.30 24.13 12.20
N ARG A 109 -3.60 25.14 11.65
CA ARG A 109 -3.92 26.58 11.78
C ARG A 109 -4.79 27.09 10.64
N ASN A 110 -5.69 28.03 10.90
CA ASN A 110 -6.55 28.61 9.89
C ASN A 110 -5.75 29.61 9.04
N LEU A 111 -5.80 29.48 7.71
CA LEU A 111 -5.17 30.38 6.76
C LEU A 111 -6.12 31.46 6.19
N ASP A 112 -7.36 31.52 6.66
CA ASP A 112 -8.32 32.51 6.19
C ASP A 112 -7.80 33.94 6.42
N GLY A 113 -7.80 34.75 5.37
CA GLY A 113 -7.28 36.12 5.38
C GLY A 113 -5.75 36.26 5.31
N GLU A 114 -4.98 35.16 5.26
CA GLU A 114 -3.53 35.23 5.06
C GLU A 114 -3.15 35.83 3.70
N VAL A 115 -2.06 36.59 3.67
CA VAL A 115 -1.59 37.22 2.43
C VAL A 115 -1.02 36.16 1.49
N MET A 116 -1.51 36.14 0.25
CA MET A 116 -1.01 35.24 -0.79
C MET A 116 0.07 35.93 -1.63
N THR A 117 1.19 35.24 -1.84
CA THR A 117 2.23 35.67 -2.77
C THR A 117 1.87 35.21 -4.18
N GLU A 118 1.59 36.15 -5.09
CA GLU A 118 1.27 35.82 -6.48
C GLU A 118 2.54 35.43 -7.27
N ALA A 119 2.46 34.36 -8.07
CA ALA A 119 3.51 33.93 -8.98
C ALA A 119 2.95 33.60 -10.38
N LYS A 120 3.67 33.99 -11.42
CA LYS A 120 3.40 33.66 -12.84
C LYS A 120 4.58 34.06 -13.73
N GLY A 121 4.64 33.50 -14.94
CA GLY A 121 5.68 33.80 -15.92
C GLY A 121 7.04 33.21 -15.57
N GLY A 122 8.11 33.72 -16.18
CA GLY A 122 9.47 33.28 -15.86
C GLY A 122 9.97 33.89 -14.54
N LEU A 123 10.42 33.03 -13.62
CA LEU A 123 11.19 33.47 -12.46
C LEU A 123 12.58 33.96 -12.91
N SER A 124 13.29 34.68 -12.04
CA SER A 124 14.69 35.02 -12.32
C SER A 124 15.58 33.77 -12.21
N ALA A 125 16.64 33.70 -13.01
CA ALA A 125 17.71 32.71 -12.89
C ALA A 125 18.60 32.96 -11.66
N ALA A 126 17.98 32.82 -10.48
CA ALA A 126 18.54 32.99 -9.16
C ALA A 126 17.78 32.06 -8.19
N LEU A 127 18.21 32.03 -6.94
CA LEU A 127 17.43 31.41 -5.88
C LEU A 127 16.18 32.26 -5.58
N ILE A 128 15.00 31.64 -5.71
CA ILE A 128 13.72 32.17 -5.27
C ILE A 128 13.18 31.25 -4.18
N GLU A 129 12.78 31.83 -3.05
CA GLU A 129 12.21 31.08 -1.92
C GLU A 129 10.71 31.35 -1.81
N TRP A 130 9.94 30.27 -1.70
CA TRP A 130 8.50 30.29 -1.43
C TRP A 130 8.21 29.84 -0.01
N SER A 131 7.29 30.56 0.65
CA SER A 131 6.78 30.25 1.99
C SER A 131 5.35 30.79 2.16
N GLY A 132 4.62 30.27 3.15
CA GLY A 132 3.24 30.70 3.41
C GLY A 132 2.27 30.23 2.33
N VAL A 133 1.37 31.11 1.87
CA VAL A 133 0.45 30.82 0.78
C VAL A 133 0.97 31.45 -0.51
N VAL A 134 1.23 30.62 -1.52
CA VAL A 134 1.61 31.06 -2.87
C VAL A 134 0.45 30.80 -3.82
N HIS A 135 0.09 31.80 -4.63
CA HIS A 135 -0.98 31.70 -5.61
C HIS A 135 -0.40 31.81 -7.03
N VAL A 136 -0.38 30.69 -7.74
CA VAL A 136 0.06 30.60 -9.14
C VAL A 136 -1.14 30.90 -10.05
N THR A 137 -1.09 32.05 -10.73
CA THR A 137 -2.22 32.60 -11.52
C THR A 137 -2.08 32.42 -13.03
N GLY A 138 -1.09 31.64 -13.45
CA GLY A 138 -0.76 31.40 -14.85
C GLY A 138 0.42 30.43 -14.99
N ALA A 139 0.79 30.11 -16.23
CA ALA A 139 1.98 29.33 -16.51
C ALA A 139 3.21 29.97 -15.84
N LEU A 140 4.08 29.13 -15.27
CA LEU A 140 5.24 29.54 -14.49
C LEU A 140 6.46 28.77 -14.96
N THR A 141 7.59 29.45 -15.13
CA THR A 141 8.86 28.80 -15.54
C THR A 141 9.95 29.08 -14.52
N VAL A 142 10.64 28.04 -14.06
CA VAL A 142 11.93 28.11 -13.36
C VAL A 142 13.02 27.94 -14.42
N PRO A 143 13.68 29.02 -14.87
CA PRO A 143 14.61 28.95 -16.00
C PRO A 143 15.89 28.18 -15.64
N ALA A 144 16.62 27.72 -16.65
CA ALA A 144 17.94 27.10 -16.47
C ALA A 144 18.89 27.98 -15.62
N GLY A 145 19.64 27.37 -14.70
CA GLY A 145 20.47 28.06 -13.71
C GLY A 145 19.71 28.77 -12.59
N GLY A 146 18.37 28.74 -12.59
CA GLY A 146 17.52 29.18 -11.49
C GLY A 146 17.19 28.06 -10.51
N THR A 147 16.92 28.42 -9.25
CA THR A 147 16.48 27.46 -8.23
C THR A 147 15.21 27.99 -7.56
N LEU A 148 14.14 27.22 -7.64
CA LEU A 148 12.95 27.44 -6.82
C LEU A 148 13.03 26.59 -5.56
N ARG A 149 13.18 27.21 -4.39
CA ARG A 149 13.11 26.51 -3.10
C ARG A 149 11.76 26.74 -2.45
N VAL A 150 11.04 25.66 -2.15
CA VAL A 150 9.74 25.71 -1.49
C VAL A 150 9.91 25.23 -0.05
N LEU A 151 9.71 26.12 0.91
CA LEU A 151 9.99 25.89 2.33
C LEU A 151 8.86 25.06 3.01
N PRO A 152 9.14 24.38 4.14
CA PRO A 152 8.14 23.58 4.85
C PRO A 152 6.83 24.35 5.14
N GLY A 153 5.70 23.66 5.03
CA GLY A 153 4.36 24.22 5.33
C GLY A 153 3.83 25.20 4.29
N THR A 154 4.50 25.33 3.13
CA THR A 154 4.00 26.16 2.03
C THR A 154 2.77 25.54 1.37
N LEU A 155 1.72 26.34 1.20
CA LEU A 155 0.54 26.00 0.42
C LEU A 155 0.60 26.74 -0.92
N VAL A 156 0.85 26.00 -2.00
CA VAL A 156 0.84 26.47 -3.39
C VAL A 156 -0.53 26.18 -4.00
N LEU A 157 -1.32 27.24 -4.19
CA LEU A 157 -2.62 27.21 -4.85
C LEU A 157 -2.43 27.57 -6.32
N ILE A 158 -2.83 26.68 -7.23
CA ILE A 158 -2.62 26.84 -8.66
C ILE A 158 -3.98 26.99 -9.35
N ASP A 159 -4.14 28.03 -10.15
CA ASP A 159 -5.35 28.20 -10.94
C ASP A 159 -5.47 27.09 -11.99
N GLY A 160 -6.63 26.45 -12.04
CA GLY A 160 -6.96 25.48 -13.07
C GLY A 160 -7.61 26.12 -14.29
N VAL A 161 -7.81 25.31 -15.33
CA VAL A 161 -8.62 25.69 -16.50
C VAL A 161 -9.80 24.74 -16.66
N THR A 162 -10.97 25.28 -16.99
CA THR A 162 -12.22 24.50 -17.14
C THR A 162 -12.36 23.85 -18.50
N THR A 163 -11.49 24.18 -19.45
CA THR A 163 -11.43 23.59 -20.79
C THR A 163 -10.59 22.30 -20.78
N ASP A 164 -10.79 21.44 -21.77
CA ASP A 164 -9.92 20.26 -22.01
C ASP A 164 -8.54 20.62 -22.59
N THR A 165 -8.18 21.91 -22.56
CA THR A 165 -6.82 22.36 -22.81
C THR A 165 -5.97 22.12 -21.56
N ALA A 166 -4.65 21.99 -21.73
CA ALA A 166 -3.73 21.93 -20.61
C ALA A 166 -3.93 23.15 -19.67
N GLY A 167 -4.01 22.88 -18.38
CA GLY A 167 -4.02 23.86 -17.30
C GLY A 167 -2.65 24.49 -17.09
N TYR A 168 -2.57 25.40 -16.12
CA TYR A 168 -1.29 26.04 -15.81
C TYR A 168 -0.33 25.03 -15.19
N SER A 169 0.86 24.96 -15.79
CA SER A 169 1.96 24.13 -15.35
C SER A 169 3.04 24.96 -14.68
N ILE A 170 3.85 24.29 -13.86
CA ILE A 170 5.12 24.79 -13.37
C ILE A 170 6.21 24.10 -14.18
N ASP A 171 6.74 24.79 -15.17
CA ASP A 171 7.81 24.31 -16.05
C ASP A 171 9.17 24.53 -15.37
N ILE A 172 9.96 23.48 -15.25
CA ILE A 172 11.27 23.45 -14.63
C ILE A 172 12.31 23.17 -15.72
N GLU A 173 13.14 24.18 -15.99
CA GLU A 173 14.37 24.06 -16.78
C GLU A 173 15.62 24.11 -15.87
N GLY A 174 15.52 24.81 -14.75
CA GLY A 174 16.53 24.83 -13.68
C GLY A 174 16.28 23.72 -12.66
N THR A 175 16.30 24.09 -11.37
CA THR A 175 16.10 23.17 -10.24
C THR A 175 14.92 23.59 -9.38
N ILE A 176 14.19 22.63 -8.81
CA ILE A 176 13.29 22.84 -7.67
C ILE A 176 13.71 22.01 -6.46
N GLU A 177 13.75 22.67 -5.30
CA GLU A 177 14.03 22.11 -3.99
C GLU A 177 12.77 22.26 -3.11
N CYS A 178 11.91 21.24 -3.10
CA CYS A 178 10.73 21.22 -2.24
C CYS A 178 11.09 20.55 -0.91
N LEU A 179 11.18 21.33 0.16
CA LEU A 179 11.77 20.94 1.44
C LEU A 179 10.71 20.76 2.53
N GLY A 180 9.63 20.03 2.24
CA GLY A 180 8.62 19.71 3.24
C GLY A 180 9.14 18.80 4.36
N THR A 181 8.38 18.70 5.44
CA THR A 181 8.64 17.76 6.56
C THR A 181 7.37 17.00 6.93
N ALA A 182 7.48 15.91 7.69
CA ALA A 182 6.30 15.19 8.23
C ALA A 182 5.38 16.11 9.06
N ALA A 183 5.96 17.10 9.75
CA ALA A 183 5.24 18.09 10.54
C ALA A 183 4.65 19.22 9.69
N GLN A 184 5.28 19.57 8.57
CA GLN A 184 4.91 20.70 7.72
C GLN A 184 5.14 20.34 6.25
N PRO A 185 4.30 19.48 5.65
CA PRO A 185 4.44 19.11 4.26
C PRO A 185 4.19 20.32 3.36
N VAL A 186 4.79 20.33 2.18
CA VAL A 186 4.50 21.34 1.15
C VAL A 186 3.35 20.83 0.31
N THR A 187 2.34 21.66 0.06
CA THR A 187 1.14 21.27 -0.71
C THR A 187 1.04 22.05 -2.01
N PHE A 188 0.93 21.36 -3.13
CA PHE A 188 0.55 21.88 -4.44
C PHE A 188 -0.87 21.38 -4.75
N THR A 189 -1.82 22.30 -4.91
CA THR A 189 -3.21 21.93 -5.19
C THR A 189 -3.95 22.99 -6.00
N ALA A 190 -5.11 22.63 -6.52
CA ALA A 190 -5.98 23.53 -7.26
C ALA A 190 -6.55 24.63 -6.35
N ARG A 191 -6.51 25.89 -6.81
CA ARG A 191 -7.13 27.02 -6.09
C ARG A 191 -8.64 26.87 -5.97
N ASP A 192 -9.29 26.49 -7.06
CA ASP A 192 -10.67 26.01 -7.08
C ASP A 192 -10.63 24.47 -7.09
N PRO A 193 -11.11 23.79 -6.03
CA PRO A 193 -11.10 22.34 -6.00
C PRO A 193 -11.80 21.69 -7.20
N ALA A 194 -12.78 22.35 -7.84
CA ALA A 194 -13.49 21.80 -8.98
C ALA A 194 -12.72 21.91 -10.31
N VAL A 195 -11.63 22.66 -10.36
CA VAL A 195 -10.92 23.00 -11.61
C VAL A 195 -9.46 22.58 -11.52
N PRO A 196 -9.07 21.44 -12.12
CA PRO A 196 -7.72 20.93 -11.99
C PRO A 196 -6.69 21.78 -12.73
N TRP A 197 -5.50 21.88 -12.14
CA TRP A 197 -4.32 22.52 -12.73
C TRP A 197 -3.55 21.54 -13.63
N GLY A 198 -2.51 22.03 -14.29
CA GLY A 198 -1.66 21.26 -15.21
C GLY A 198 -0.77 20.26 -14.48
N GLU A 199 0.53 20.44 -14.62
CA GLU A 199 1.55 19.55 -14.08
C GLU A 199 2.77 20.32 -13.56
N VAL A 200 3.63 19.66 -12.77
CA VAL A 200 5.03 20.09 -12.65
C VAL A 200 5.82 19.38 -13.74
N HIS A 201 6.38 20.14 -14.66
CA HIS A 201 7.01 19.62 -15.87
C HIS A 201 8.52 19.87 -15.83
N HIS A 202 9.33 18.81 -15.82
CA HIS A 202 10.78 18.88 -16.01
C HIS A 202 11.08 18.52 -17.47
N ASP A 203 11.79 19.39 -18.17
CA ASP A 203 12.18 19.19 -19.57
C ASP A 203 13.65 19.56 -19.79
N GLY A 204 14.51 18.54 -19.86
CA GLY A 204 15.96 18.74 -19.86
C GLY A 204 16.47 19.50 -18.62
N ALA A 205 15.79 19.34 -17.50
CA ALA A 205 15.98 20.12 -16.29
C ALA A 205 17.22 19.71 -15.49
N GLU A 206 17.73 20.64 -14.67
CA GLU A 206 18.71 20.31 -13.64
C GLU A 206 18.07 19.42 -12.54
N PRO A 207 18.88 18.61 -11.80
CA PRO A 207 18.34 17.66 -10.84
C PRO A 207 17.48 18.30 -9.75
N SER A 208 16.28 17.76 -9.54
CA SER A 208 15.31 18.30 -8.58
C SER A 208 14.98 17.34 -7.43
N LEU A 209 14.62 17.91 -6.27
CA LEU A 209 14.30 17.18 -5.05
C LEU A 209 12.93 17.58 -4.50
N TYR A 210 12.14 16.58 -4.13
CA TYR A 210 10.87 16.75 -3.42
C TYR A 210 10.89 15.93 -2.13
N GLN A 211 10.69 16.59 -1.00
CA GLN A 211 10.54 15.97 0.32
C GLN A 211 9.19 16.37 0.90
N TYR A 212 8.40 15.38 1.34
CA TYR A 212 7.07 15.59 1.91
C TYR A 212 6.19 16.56 1.09
N ALA A 213 6.27 16.43 -0.23
CA ALA A 213 5.42 17.17 -1.15
C ALA A 213 4.08 16.44 -1.30
N ILE A 214 2.99 17.19 -1.22
CA ILE A 214 1.64 16.73 -1.49
C ILE A 214 1.20 17.40 -2.79
N MET A 215 0.93 16.63 -3.84
CA MET A 215 0.40 17.12 -5.10
C MET A 215 -0.99 16.54 -5.33
N THR A 216 -1.99 17.42 -5.40
CA THR A 216 -3.39 17.00 -5.58
C THR A 216 -4.11 17.83 -6.61
N ARG A 217 -5.18 17.27 -7.19
CA ARG A 217 -6.09 17.97 -8.12
C ARG A 217 -5.38 18.61 -9.32
N GLY A 218 -4.26 18.04 -9.75
CA GLY A 218 -3.58 18.37 -11.01
C GLY A 218 -3.87 17.33 -12.08
N GLY A 219 -3.00 17.24 -13.08
CA GLY A 219 -3.12 16.26 -14.17
C GLY A 219 -4.03 16.68 -15.31
N ASN A 220 -4.54 17.93 -15.33
CA ASN A 220 -5.14 18.51 -16.52
C ASN A 220 -4.05 19.06 -17.45
N SER A 221 -3.11 18.21 -17.83
CA SER A 221 -1.90 18.56 -18.58
C SER A 221 -1.95 17.96 -20.00
N PRO A 222 -0.98 18.22 -20.88
CA PRO A 222 -0.91 17.58 -22.18
C PRO A 222 -1.03 16.06 -22.05
N ARG A 223 -1.91 15.48 -22.84
CA ARG A 223 -2.15 14.04 -22.87
C ARG A 223 -1.00 13.31 -23.57
N GLY A 224 -0.73 12.08 -23.14
CA GLY A 224 0.22 11.21 -23.82
C GLY A 224 0.32 9.85 -23.14
N GLY A 225 1.24 9.03 -23.64
CA GLY A 225 1.51 7.70 -23.10
C GLY A 225 0.36 6.71 -23.27
N HIS A 226 0.42 5.61 -22.52
CA HIS A 226 -0.46 4.45 -22.63
C HIS A 226 -1.95 4.81 -22.56
N THR A 227 -2.37 5.46 -21.47
CA THR A 227 -3.79 5.86 -21.27
C THR A 227 -4.20 7.14 -21.99
N ASN A 228 -3.29 7.82 -22.71
CA ASN A 228 -3.55 9.12 -23.34
C ASN A 228 -4.18 10.16 -22.38
N THR A 229 -3.70 10.18 -21.13
CA THR A 229 -4.06 11.13 -20.08
C THR A 229 -2.86 11.98 -19.66
N GLY A 230 -3.10 13.12 -19.01
CA GLY A 230 -2.04 14.00 -18.52
C GLY A 230 -1.56 13.61 -17.11
N PRO A 231 -0.25 13.70 -16.80
CA PRO A 231 0.28 13.46 -15.46
C PRO A 231 0.24 14.73 -14.59
N ILE A 232 0.29 14.58 -13.27
CA ILE A 232 0.55 15.70 -12.34
C ILE A 232 2.05 16.04 -12.22
N LEU A 233 2.93 15.07 -12.49
CA LEU A 233 4.38 15.21 -12.55
C LEU A 233 4.91 14.64 -13.86
N ARG A 234 5.65 15.44 -14.64
CA ARG A 234 6.29 14.99 -15.88
C ARG A 234 7.80 15.19 -15.82
N ALA A 235 8.57 14.19 -16.23
CA ALA A 235 10.02 14.27 -16.33
C ALA A 235 10.54 13.79 -17.69
N THR A 236 11.07 14.71 -18.49
CA THR A 236 11.65 14.43 -19.80
C THR A 236 13.15 14.73 -19.75
N GLU A 237 14.00 13.76 -20.08
CA GLU A 237 15.48 13.91 -20.08
C GLU A 237 16.03 14.59 -18.81
N SER A 238 15.44 14.28 -17.65
CA SER A 238 15.67 14.98 -16.38
C SER A 238 15.93 14.00 -15.24
N ARG A 239 16.46 14.49 -14.11
CA ARG A 239 16.62 13.71 -12.88
C ARG A 239 15.74 14.23 -11.76
N VAL A 240 14.85 13.39 -11.25
CA VAL A 240 13.90 13.77 -10.19
C VAL A 240 13.94 12.76 -9.05
N ARG A 241 14.13 13.26 -7.82
CA ARG A 241 14.04 12.46 -6.60
C ARG A 241 12.90 12.93 -5.71
N CYS A 242 12.06 12.00 -5.28
CA CYS A 242 10.94 12.24 -4.39
C CYS A 242 11.03 11.34 -3.16
N GLU A 243 10.88 11.94 -1.98
CA GLU A 243 10.94 11.26 -0.68
C GLU A 243 9.69 11.63 0.13
N ARG A 244 8.97 10.61 0.63
CA ARG A 244 7.78 10.78 1.47
C ARG A 244 6.70 11.67 0.83
N CYS A 245 6.62 11.69 -0.51
CA CYS A 245 5.68 12.50 -1.26
C CYS A 245 4.34 11.79 -1.45
N SER A 246 3.29 12.54 -1.77
CA SER A 246 1.97 12.01 -2.10
C SER A 246 1.46 12.65 -3.40
N PHE A 247 1.13 11.83 -4.40
CA PHE A 247 0.56 12.22 -5.68
C PHE A 247 -0.83 11.62 -5.77
N THR A 248 -1.86 12.42 -5.51
CA THR A 248 -3.21 11.86 -5.33
C THR A 248 -4.32 12.71 -5.93
N ASP A 249 -5.49 12.10 -6.14
CA ASP A 249 -6.71 12.83 -6.53
C ASP A 249 -6.49 13.64 -7.82
N THR A 250 -5.88 13.00 -8.82
CA THR A 250 -5.47 13.65 -10.08
C THR A 250 -6.52 13.43 -11.17
N LYS A 251 -6.61 14.34 -12.14
CA LYS A 251 -7.51 14.18 -13.31
C LYS A 251 -7.04 13.07 -14.26
N GLY A 252 -5.74 12.80 -14.31
CA GLY A 252 -5.12 11.83 -15.20
C GLY A 252 -4.21 10.87 -14.44
N LYS A 253 -2.97 10.69 -14.88
CA LYS A 253 -2.01 9.80 -14.22
C LYS A 253 -1.21 10.51 -13.13
N THR A 254 -0.54 9.77 -12.26
CA THR A 254 0.29 10.38 -11.21
C THR A 254 1.64 10.86 -11.71
N MET A 255 2.20 10.21 -12.74
CA MET A 255 3.52 10.57 -13.27
C MET A 255 3.68 10.10 -14.71
N GLN A 256 4.43 10.84 -15.52
CA GLN A 256 4.96 10.36 -16.80
C GLN A 256 6.44 10.74 -16.93
N ALA A 257 7.29 9.78 -17.27
CA ALA A 257 8.70 10.05 -17.51
C ALA A 257 9.18 9.47 -18.84
N SER A 258 10.08 10.20 -19.52
CA SER A 258 10.67 9.79 -20.79
C SER A 258 12.14 10.14 -20.82
N GLY A 259 13.00 9.15 -21.06
CA GLY A 259 14.44 9.38 -21.11
C GLY A 259 15.07 9.87 -19.81
N ALA A 260 14.39 9.70 -18.68
CA ALA A 260 14.74 10.31 -17.41
C ALA A 260 15.40 9.32 -16.44
N ASP A 261 15.83 9.83 -15.29
CA ASP A 261 16.17 9.04 -14.10
C ASP A 261 15.29 9.51 -12.94
N VAL A 262 14.38 8.64 -12.48
CA VAL A 262 13.44 8.98 -11.41
C VAL A 262 13.58 8.05 -10.21
N GLU A 263 13.57 8.64 -9.01
CA GLU A 263 13.70 7.90 -7.77
C GLU A 263 12.61 8.30 -6.78
N PHE A 264 11.93 7.32 -6.21
CA PHE A 264 10.83 7.50 -5.28
C PHE A 264 11.05 6.62 -4.04
N TYR A 265 11.02 7.24 -2.87
CA TYR A 265 11.18 6.56 -1.58
C TYR A 265 10.02 6.93 -0.66
N ASP A 266 9.33 5.92 -0.14
CA ASP A 266 8.28 6.11 0.88
C ASP A 266 7.10 6.98 0.39
N CYS A 267 6.84 6.97 -0.93
CA CYS A 267 5.84 7.80 -1.60
C CYS A 267 4.49 7.10 -1.74
N LEU A 268 3.42 7.90 -1.85
CA LEU A 268 2.07 7.46 -2.11
C LEU A 268 1.57 7.96 -3.47
N PHE A 269 0.92 7.09 -4.22
CA PHE A 269 0.26 7.33 -5.50
C PHE A 269 -1.17 6.81 -5.37
N SER A 270 -2.19 7.67 -5.46
CA SER A 270 -3.56 7.16 -5.28
C SER A 270 -4.68 7.97 -5.89
N ARG A 271 -5.82 7.33 -6.17
CA ARG A 271 -7.03 7.99 -6.67
C ARG A 271 -6.74 8.82 -7.92
N SER A 272 -6.22 8.15 -8.93
CA SER A 272 -5.89 8.70 -10.23
C SER A 272 -6.44 7.77 -11.31
N VAL A 273 -6.38 8.20 -12.57
CA VAL A 273 -6.72 7.33 -13.71
C VAL A 273 -5.74 6.16 -13.78
N MET A 274 -4.45 6.44 -13.58
CA MET A 274 -3.37 5.47 -13.66
C MET A 274 -2.26 5.89 -12.70
N GLY A 275 -1.44 4.94 -12.29
CA GLY A 275 -0.21 5.22 -11.56
C GLY A 275 0.89 5.82 -12.45
N PRO A 276 2.16 5.63 -12.07
CA PRO A 276 3.31 6.13 -12.83
C PRO A 276 3.46 5.43 -14.20
N GLU A 277 3.91 6.17 -15.21
CA GLU A 277 4.30 5.64 -16.52
C GLU A 277 5.73 6.07 -16.87
N ILE A 278 6.53 5.15 -17.39
CA ILE A 278 7.89 5.45 -17.86
C ILE A 278 8.13 4.94 -19.29
N ASP A 279 8.95 5.67 -20.05
CA ASP A 279 9.50 5.26 -21.35
C ASP A 279 11.02 5.50 -21.41
N GLY A 280 11.82 4.46 -21.63
CA GLY A 280 13.28 4.55 -21.78
C GLY A 280 13.94 5.26 -20.60
N THR A 281 13.51 4.92 -19.38
CA THR A 281 13.76 5.68 -18.14
C THR A 281 14.21 4.75 -17.01
N ALA A 282 15.11 5.21 -16.14
CA ALA A 282 15.42 4.49 -14.90
C ALA A 282 14.35 4.79 -13.84
N LEU A 283 13.96 3.76 -13.08
CA LEU A 283 13.04 3.91 -11.97
C LEU A 283 13.53 3.14 -10.75
N ILE A 284 13.83 3.86 -9.68
CA ILE A 284 13.98 3.28 -8.34
C ILE A 284 12.72 3.60 -7.55
N TRP A 285 11.96 2.57 -7.20
CA TRP A 285 10.70 2.70 -6.47
C TRP A 285 10.77 1.86 -5.19
N GLU A 286 11.03 2.50 -4.06
CA GLU A 286 11.21 1.79 -2.79
C GLU A 286 10.22 2.23 -1.73
N ARG A 287 9.62 1.25 -1.04
CA ARG A 287 8.66 1.45 0.05
C ARG A 287 7.50 2.35 -0.36
N CYS A 288 7.03 2.24 -1.60
CA CYS A 288 5.97 3.08 -2.12
C CYS A 288 4.63 2.35 -2.18
N TRP A 289 3.56 3.13 -2.06
CA TRP A 289 2.18 2.66 -2.14
C TRP A 289 1.51 3.24 -3.37
N ALA A 290 0.92 2.38 -4.18
CA ALA A 290 0.16 2.72 -5.37
C ALA A 290 -1.22 2.08 -5.25
N GLN A 291 -2.28 2.89 -5.18
CA GLN A 291 -3.60 2.36 -4.88
C GLN A 291 -4.76 3.14 -5.49
N GLU A 292 -5.89 2.47 -5.72
CA GLU A 292 -7.15 3.07 -6.17
C GLU A 292 -7.04 3.69 -7.58
N PHE A 293 -6.72 2.86 -8.58
CA PHE A 293 -6.62 3.25 -9.99
C PHE A 293 -7.83 2.78 -10.77
N TYR A 294 -8.83 3.66 -10.90
CA TYR A 294 -10.11 3.32 -11.50
C TYR A 294 -10.39 4.17 -12.72
N GLY A 295 -10.79 3.54 -13.82
CA GLY A 295 -11.27 4.21 -15.02
C GLY A 295 -11.59 3.22 -16.12
N LYS A 296 -11.15 3.48 -17.35
CA LYS A 296 -11.56 2.67 -18.51
C LYS A 296 -10.31 2.26 -19.28
N ASP A 297 -10.09 0.94 -19.38
CA ASP A 297 -9.09 0.27 -20.23
C ASP A 297 -7.65 0.74 -19.96
N ASP A 298 -6.68 -0.17 -19.80
CA ASP A 298 -5.24 0.13 -19.69
C ASP A 298 -4.83 0.98 -18.45
N ASN A 299 -5.66 0.98 -17.40
CA ASN A 299 -5.45 1.79 -16.19
C ASN A 299 -4.63 1.05 -15.12
N ASP A 300 -3.33 0.99 -15.36
CA ASP A 300 -2.42 0.23 -14.52
C ASP A 300 -2.02 0.93 -13.20
N GLY A 301 -1.62 0.12 -12.24
CA GLY A 301 -0.95 0.58 -11.04
C GLY A 301 0.43 1.17 -11.33
N ILE A 302 1.14 0.62 -12.30
CA ILE A 302 2.34 1.19 -12.90
C ILE A 302 2.59 0.60 -14.29
N TYR A 303 3.02 1.46 -15.23
CA TYR A 303 3.36 1.06 -16.59
C TYR A 303 4.84 1.32 -16.90
N LEU A 304 5.56 0.27 -17.29
CA LEU A 304 7.01 0.24 -17.43
C LEU A 304 7.41 -0.10 -18.87
N HIS A 305 7.71 0.92 -19.69
CA HIS A 305 8.10 0.73 -21.09
C HIS A 305 9.59 1.00 -21.31
N ASP A 306 10.36 -0.06 -21.57
CA ASP A 306 11.80 -0.05 -21.80
C ASP A 306 12.66 0.75 -20.78
N GLN A 307 13.93 0.38 -20.69
CA GLN A 307 14.96 1.23 -20.09
C GLN A 307 16.12 1.41 -21.06
N ARG A 308 16.87 2.49 -20.92
CA ARG A 308 18.11 2.66 -21.69
C ARG A 308 19.18 1.71 -21.17
N ALA A 309 20.13 1.36 -22.02
CA ALA A 309 21.27 0.54 -21.63
C ALA A 309 21.99 1.12 -20.39
N GLY A 310 22.08 0.32 -19.33
CA GLY A 310 22.71 0.71 -18.05
C GLY A 310 21.76 1.35 -17.02
N GLN A 311 20.50 1.60 -17.38
CA GLN A 311 19.47 1.98 -16.42
C GLN A 311 18.88 0.75 -15.71
N ALA A 312 18.31 0.98 -14.53
CA ALA A 312 17.65 -0.05 -13.73
C ALA A 312 16.20 0.35 -13.45
N ILE A 313 15.33 -0.66 -13.43
CA ILE A 313 13.97 -0.56 -12.92
C ILE A 313 13.87 -1.51 -11.73
N ALA A 314 13.59 -0.98 -10.55
CA ALA A 314 13.51 -1.76 -9.31
C ALA A 314 12.36 -1.30 -8.42
N LEU A 315 11.51 -2.26 -8.05
CA LEU A 315 10.42 -2.11 -7.08
C LEU A 315 10.80 -2.88 -5.83
N ARG A 316 10.95 -2.21 -4.69
CA ARG A 316 11.35 -2.85 -3.43
C ARG A 316 10.48 -2.45 -2.27
N GLY A 317 9.88 -3.42 -1.60
CA GLY A 317 9.04 -3.11 -0.44
C GLY A 317 7.78 -2.35 -0.81
N CYS A 318 7.30 -2.43 -2.05
CA CYS A 318 6.16 -1.64 -2.53
C CYS A 318 4.83 -2.38 -2.33
N VAL A 319 3.75 -1.61 -2.27
CA VAL A 319 2.37 -2.13 -2.32
C VAL A 319 1.69 -1.51 -3.53
N VAL A 320 1.18 -2.36 -4.41
CA VAL A 320 0.32 -1.97 -5.53
C VAL A 320 -1.02 -2.67 -5.35
N ALA A 321 -2.06 -1.89 -5.03
CA ALA A 321 -3.31 -2.44 -4.52
C ALA A 321 -4.54 -1.76 -5.11
N SER A 322 -5.52 -2.55 -5.56
CA SER A 322 -6.82 -2.07 -6.03
C SER A 322 -6.74 -1.17 -7.26
N GLY A 323 -6.94 -1.77 -8.43
CA GLY A 323 -7.09 -1.06 -9.70
C GLY A 323 -7.88 -1.86 -10.71
N ASP A 324 -8.06 -1.28 -11.90
CA ASP A 324 -8.90 -1.86 -12.94
C ASP A 324 -8.15 -2.78 -13.90
N ASP A 325 -6.92 -2.48 -14.32
CA ASP A 325 -6.20 -3.32 -15.31
C ASP A 325 -5.03 -4.08 -14.69
N ASP A 326 -3.77 -3.75 -14.99
CA ASP A 326 -2.63 -4.46 -14.43
C ASP A 326 -2.04 -3.75 -13.20
N ALA A 327 -1.63 -4.50 -12.17
CA ALA A 327 -0.92 -3.89 -11.05
C ALA A 327 0.45 -3.34 -11.52
N VAL A 328 1.18 -4.17 -12.27
CA VAL A 328 2.44 -3.81 -12.92
C VAL A 328 2.36 -4.31 -14.36
N ASP A 329 2.38 -3.40 -15.34
CA ASP A 329 2.55 -3.74 -16.75
C ASP A 329 3.96 -3.39 -17.22
N THR A 330 4.59 -4.33 -17.90
CA THR A 330 5.94 -4.20 -18.43
C THR A 330 5.93 -4.43 -19.94
N LEU A 331 6.60 -3.54 -20.67
CA LEU A 331 6.83 -3.63 -22.10
C LEU A 331 8.33 -3.53 -22.38
N GLY A 332 8.96 -4.65 -22.76
CA GLY A 332 10.37 -4.72 -23.15
C GLY A 332 11.37 -4.41 -22.02
N SER A 333 10.89 -4.31 -20.79
CA SER A 333 11.69 -3.91 -19.63
C SER A 333 12.38 -5.09 -18.94
N ASP A 334 13.52 -4.82 -18.31
CA ASP A 334 14.16 -5.70 -17.32
C ASP A 334 13.87 -5.17 -15.90
N VAL A 335 13.04 -5.87 -15.12
CA VAL A 335 12.50 -5.35 -13.86
C VAL A 335 12.81 -6.27 -12.66
N ALA A 336 13.32 -5.69 -11.58
CA ALA A 336 13.43 -6.38 -10.29
C ALA A 336 12.27 -6.00 -9.37
N ILE A 337 11.54 -6.98 -8.85
CA ILE A 337 10.43 -6.82 -7.90
C ILE A 337 10.76 -7.62 -6.63
N GLU A 338 10.94 -6.95 -5.50
CA GLU A 338 11.38 -7.57 -4.25
C GLU A 338 10.56 -7.10 -3.05
N ASP A 339 10.13 -8.02 -2.18
CA ASP A 339 9.41 -7.69 -0.94
C ASP A 339 8.13 -6.87 -1.17
N CYS A 340 7.46 -7.11 -2.31
CA CYS A 340 6.29 -6.35 -2.74
C CYS A 340 4.98 -7.09 -2.46
N ILE A 341 3.87 -6.34 -2.49
CA ILE A 341 2.50 -6.86 -2.48
C ILE A 341 1.78 -6.30 -3.71
N LEU A 342 1.29 -7.18 -4.59
CA LEU A 342 0.48 -6.84 -5.76
C LEU A 342 -0.90 -7.48 -5.57
N ARG A 343 -1.95 -6.68 -5.39
CA ARG A 343 -3.26 -7.27 -5.05
C ARG A 343 -4.50 -6.51 -5.50
N ASP A 344 -5.58 -7.27 -5.63
CA ASP A 344 -6.93 -6.80 -5.98
C ASP A 344 -7.02 -6.14 -7.38
N PHE A 345 -6.40 -6.76 -8.39
CA PHE A 345 -6.54 -6.41 -9.81
C PHE A 345 -7.34 -7.50 -10.53
N ALA A 346 -8.66 -7.49 -10.31
CA ALA A 346 -9.56 -8.55 -10.73
C ALA A 346 -10.84 -8.01 -11.39
N ASN A 347 -10.73 -6.93 -12.15
CA ASN A 347 -11.89 -6.38 -12.85
C ASN A 347 -12.26 -7.31 -14.02
N PRO A 348 -13.42 -8.00 -13.98
CA PRO A 348 -13.80 -8.95 -15.02
C PRO A 348 -14.16 -8.30 -16.36
N ALA A 349 -14.21 -6.96 -16.41
CA ALA A 349 -14.44 -6.20 -17.64
C ALA A 349 -13.13 -5.84 -18.37
N GLU A 350 -11.99 -6.03 -17.72
CA GLU A 350 -10.66 -5.69 -18.25
C GLU A 350 -9.78 -6.95 -18.33
N ASP A 351 -8.59 -6.81 -18.92
CA ASP A 351 -7.59 -7.87 -19.02
C ASP A 351 -6.67 -7.88 -17.79
N SER A 352 -7.22 -7.75 -16.58
CA SER A 352 -6.44 -7.45 -15.37
C SER A 352 -5.43 -8.52 -14.94
N LYS A 353 -4.21 -8.11 -14.59
CA LYS A 353 -3.17 -8.98 -14.01
C LYS A 353 -2.54 -8.37 -12.75
N GLY A 354 -1.98 -9.23 -11.91
CA GLY A 354 -1.03 -8.79 -10.88
C GLY A 354 0.27 -8.30 -11.51
N LEU A 355 0.81 -9.05 -12.47
CA LEU A 355 2.01 -8.72 -13.21
C LEU A 355 1.87 -9.12 -14.67
N SER A 356 1.94 -8.15 -15.55
CA SER A 356 1.90 -8.29 -16.98
C SER A 356 3.29 -8.13 -17.58
N VAL A 357 3.73 -9.15 -18.32
CA VAL A 357 5.06 -9.20 -18.92
C VAL A 357 4.95 -9.28 -20.43
N LEU A 358 5.13 -8.16 -21.12
CA LEU A 358 5.23 -8.13 -22.58
C LEU A 358 6.69 -7.97 -23.00
N ASN A 359 7.30 -9.06 -23.48
CA ASN A 359 8.73 -9.13 -23.76
C ASN A 359 9.58 -8.83 -22.51
N GLY A 360 10.92 -8.88 -22.63
CA GLY A 360 11.84 -8.49 -21.57
C GLY A 360 12.01 -9.55 -20.48
N ALA A 361 12.44 -9.12 -19.29
CA ALA A 361 12.63 -10.03 -18.16
C ALA A 361 12.18 -9.43 -16.83
N VAL A 362 11.60 -10.26 -15.97
CA VAL A 362 11.25 -9.87 -14.60
C VAL A 362 11.84 -10.86 -13.59
N ASP A 363 12.44 -10.32 -12.54
CA ASP A 363 12.94 -11.09 -11.39
C ASP A 363 12.11 -10.71 -10.16
N VAL A 364 11.20 -11.60 -9.76
CA VAL A 364 10.27 -11.46 -8.64
C VAL A 364 10.77 -12.26 -7.45
N ARG A 365 10.94 -11.62 -6.29
CA ARG A 365 11.39 -12.30 -5.06
C ARG A 365 10.62 -11.85 -3.84
N ARG A 366 10.28 -12.76 -2.93
CA ARG A 366 9.58 -12.43 -1.67
C ARG A 366 8.37 -11.54 -1.87
N THR A 367 7.63 -11.82 -2.94
CA THR A 367 6.49 -11.01 -3.34
C THR A 367 5.20 -11.79 -3.15
N LEU A 368 4.18 -11.10 -2.69
CA LEU A 368 2.83 -11.60 -2.58
C LEU A 368 2.00 -11.08 -3.76
N ILE A 369 1.41 -11.98 -4.55
CA ILE A 369 0.50 -11.62 -5.64
C ILE A 369 -0.86 -12.26 -5.36
N ALA A 370 -1.85 -11.45 -5.02
CA ALA A 370 -3.11 -11.94 -4.46
C ALA A 370 -4.36 -11.31 -5.07
N ASN A 371 -5.42 -12.11 -5.25
CA ASN A 371 -6.74 -11.64 -5.67
C ASN A 371 -6.74 -10.84 -6.98
N CYS A 372 -5.93 -11.26 -7.96
CA CYS A 372 -5.97 -10.75 -9.32
C CYS A 372 -6.69 -11.75 -10.23
N MET A 373 -7.16 -11.32 -11.40
CA MET A 373 -7.73 -12.27 -12.36
C MET A 373 -6.64 -13.24 -12.83
N VAL A 374 -5.52 -12.72 -13.32
CA VAL A 374 -4.30 -13.51 -13.56
C VAL A 374 -3.17 -12.96 -12.69
N ALA A 375 -2.45 -13.81 -11.95
CA ALA A 375 -1.38 -13.33 -11.09
C ALA A 375 -0.17 -12.86 -11.90
N VAL A 376 0.40 -13.71 -12.74
CA VAL A 376 1.52 -13.37 -13.63
C VAL A 376 1.26 -13.87 -15.04
N SER A 377 1.21 -12.97 -16.02
CA SER A 377 0.97 -13.31 -17.42
C SER A 377 2.11 -12.80 -18.30
N ALA A 378 2.81 -13.71 -18.97
CA ALA A 378 3.85 -13.42 -19.93
C ALA A 378 3.38 -13.64 -21.36
N LYS A 379 3.78 -12.72 -22.23
CA LYS A 379 3.39 -12.64 -23.63
C LYS A 379 4.56 -12.08 -24.45
N ILE A 380 4.62 -12.44 -25.73
CA ILE A 380 5.53 -11.82 -26.69
C ILE A 380 4.76 -11.19 -27.84
N ARG A 381 5.26 -10.07 -28.37
CA ARG A 381 4.58 -9.35 -29.46
C ARG A 381 4.91 -9.93 -30.84
N ASP A 382 6.18 -10.18 -31.10
CA ASP A 382 6.67 -10.60 -32.40
C ASP A 382 7.44 -11.93 -32.30
N ALA A 383 7.43 -12.71 -33.39
CA ALA A 383 8.20 -13.94 -33.44
C ALA A 383 9.70 -13.66 -33.31
N GLY A 384 10.35 -14.26 -32.31
CA GLY A 384 11.75 -14.05 -31.96
C GLY A 384 11.97 -13.05 -30.82
N ASP A 385 10.92 -12.38 -30.34
CA ASP A 385 10.94 -11.74 -29.03
C ASP A 385 10.98 -12.79 -27.93
N GLN A 386 11.42 -12.37 -26.74
CA GLN A 386 11.52 -13.23 -25.57
C GLN A 386 10.91 -12.56 -24.34
N ALA A 387 10.22 -13.35 -23.51
CA ALA A 387 9.82 -12.98 -22.16
C ALA A 387 10.41 -13.99 -21.16
N ILE A 388 11.11 -13.51 -20.13
CA ILE A 388 11.65 -14.36 -19.05
C ILE A 388 11.07 -13.92 -17.72
N VAL A 389 10.45 -14.85 -17.01
CA VAL A 389 9.91 -14.61 -15.67
C VAL A 389 10.63 -15.50 -14.68
N ARG A 390 11.27 -14.88 -13.67
CA ARG A 390 11.88 -15.60 -12.54
C ARG A 390 11.14 -15.25 -11.27
N ILE A 391 10.70 -16.27 -10.53
CA ILE A 391 9.94 -16.10 -9.28
C ILE A 391 10.62 -16.93 -8.20
N ASP A 392 11.08 -16.31 -7.13
CA ASP A 392 11.70 -16.99 -5.99
C ASP A 392 11.03 -16.59 -4.67
N ARG A 393 10.81 -17.55 -3.77
CA ARG A 393 10.26 -17.29 -2.43
C ARG A 393 9.03 -16.40 -2.46
N SER A 394 8.07 -16.69 -3.33
CA SER A 394 6.91 -15.82 -3.53
C SER A 394 5.62 -16.59 -3.31
N THR A 395 4.56 -15.89 -2.93
CA THR A 395 3.25 -16.48 -2.70
C THR A 395 2.25 -15.88 -3.68
N ILE A 396 1.65 -16.73 -4.51
CA ILE A 396 0.63 -16.40 -5.48
C ILE A 396 -0.67 -17.09 -5.04
N LEU A 397 -1.72 -16.34 -4.75
CA LEU A 397 -2.98 -16.94 -4.29
C LEU A 397 -4.26 -16.15 -4.58
N GLY A 398 -5.41 -16.82 -4.55
CA GLY A 398 -6.71 -16.14 -4.71
C GLY A 398 -6.95 -15.61 -6.14
N ASN A 399 -6.15 -16.07 -7.11
CA ASN A 399 -6.27 -15.70 -8.51
C ASN A 399 -7.05 -16.75 -9.30
N ASP A 400 -7.66 -16.36 -10.43
CA ASP A 400 -8.27 -17.34 -11.35
C ASP A 400 -7.16 -18.15 -12.04
N VAL A 401 -6.12 -17.46 -12.52
CA VAL A 401 -4.90 -18.07 -13.09
C VAL A 401 -3.68 -17.66 -12.26
N GLY A 402 -2.84 -18.62 -11.88
CA GLY A 402 -1.60 -18.36 -11.13
C GLY A 402 -0.51 -17.79 -12.05
N ILE A 403 -0.01 -18.62 -12.96
CA ILE A 403 1.00 -18.26 -13.94
C ILE A 403 0.49 -18.58 -15.34
N GLN A 404 0.73 -17.69 -16.30
CA GLN A 404 0.18 -17.78 -17.65
C GLN A 404 1.22 -17.44 -18.73
N ALA A 405 1.53 -18.37 -19.62
CA ALA A 405 2.16 -18.05 -20.91
C ALA A 405 1.06 -17.96 -21.98
N TYR A 406 0.79 -16.76 -22.48
CA TYR A 406 -0.45 -16.47 -23.23
C TYR A 406 -0.19 -16.02 -24.67
N ASP A 407 -0.91 -16.62 -25.62
CA ASP A 407 -0.90 -16.19 -27.02
C ASP A 407 -1.86 -15.00 -27.26
N LYS A 408 -1.41 -13.79 -26.89
CA LYS A 408 -2.19 -12.56 -27.12
C LYS A 408 -2.18 -12.10 -28.58
N TYR A 409 -1.16 -12.47 -29.37
CA TYR A 409 -0.89 -11.86 -30.67
C TYR A 409 -0.92 -12.84 -31.86
N GLY A 410 -1.28 -14.11 -31.64
CA GLY A 410 -1.38 -15.13 -32.68
C GLY A 410 -0.01 -15.65 -33.12
N ILE A 411 0.91 -15.82 -32.17
CA ILE A 411 2.27 -16.30 -32.43
C ILE A 411 2.31 -17.82 -32.30
N ASP A 412 2.65 -18.51 -33.39
CA ASP A 412 2.67 -19.99 -33.44
C ASP A 412 3.69 -20.64 -32.49
N THR A 413 4.82 -19.97 -32.25
CA THR A 413 5.92 -20.44 -31.39
C THR A 413 6.50 -19.29 -30.60
N ALA A 414 6.51 -19.37 -29.28
CA ALA A 414 6.97 -18.30 -28.42
C ALA A 414 8.13 -18.71 -27.51
N ASP A 415 9.08 -17.78 -27.33
CA ASP A 415 10.19 -17.90 -26.39
C ASP A 415 9.79 -17.26 -25.04
N ILE A 416 8.87 -17.92 -24.33
CA ILE A 416 8.38 -17.49 -23.01
C ILE A 416 8.83 -18.49 -21.96
N PHE A 417 9.72 -18.07 -21.06
CA PHE A 417 10.31 -18.95 -20.07
C PHE A 417 9.95 -18.55 -18.64
N TYR A 418 9.48 -19.52 -17.86
CA TYR A 418 9.26 -19.37 -16.43
C TYR A 418 10.27 -20.20 -15.63
N TYR A 419 10.88 -19.57 -14.64
CA TYR A 419 11.74 -20.21 -13.65
C TYR A 419 11.22 -19.88 -12.26
N VAL A 420 10.57 -20.85 -11.61
CA VAL A 420 9.88 -20.62 -10.34
C VAL A 420 10.47 -21.54 -9.28
N SER A 421 10.94 -20.97 -8.18
CA SER A 421 11.53 -21.72 -7.07
C SER A 421 11.00 -21.28 -5.71
N ASN A 422 11.01 -22.19 -4.74
CA ASN A 422 10.74 -21.88 -3.33
C ASN A 422 9.39 -21.16 -3.12
N SER A 423 8.40 -21.39 -3.97
CA SER A 423 7.22 -20.52 -4.06
C SER A 423 5.93 -21.30 -3.84
N ILE A 424 4.89 -20.59 -3.41
CA ILE A 424 3.54 -21.14 -3.28
C ILE A 424 2.69 -20.56 -4.44
N VAL A 425 2.06 -21.42 -5.24
CA VAL A 425 1.20 -21.05 -6.38
C VAL A 425 -0.17 -21.72 -6.25
N ARG A 426 -1.14 -20.94 -5.76
CA ARG A 426 -2.49 -21.42 -5.40
C ARG A 426 -3.57 -20.67 -6.17
N ALA A 427 -3.95 -21.21 -7.32
CA ALA A 427 -5.03 -20.67 -8.13
C ALA A 427 -5.98 -21.78 -8.57
N SER A 428 -7.16 -21.39 -9.05
CA SER A 428 -8.10 -22.33 -9.68
C SER A 428 -7.49 -23.02 -10.90
N ASN A 429 -6.69 -22.27 -11.65
CA ASN A 429 -5.84 -22.73 -12.72
C ASN A 429 -4.39 -22.32 -12.41
N ALA A 430 -3.62 -23.18 -11.76
CA ALA A 430 -2.30 -22.79 -11.22
C ALA A 430 -1.35 -22.39 -12.34
N ILE A 431 -1.23 -23.23 -13.37
CA ILE A 431 -0.39 -23.01 -14.54
C ILE A 431 -1.23 -23.11 -15.82
N TYR A 432 -1.20 -22.05 -16.62
CA TYR A 432 -1.79 -22.02 -17.96
C TYR A 432 -0.70 -21.75 -18.99
N THR A 433 -0.74 -22.47 -20.10
CA THR A 433 0.12 -22.18 -21.25
C THR A 433 -0.60 -22.50 -22.56
N ASP A 434 -0.55 -21.57 -23.51
CA ASP A 434 -0.87 -21.82 -24.93
C ASP A 434 0.32 -22.45 -25.68
N TYR A 435 1.48 -22.51 -25.03
CA TYR A 435 2.77 -22.92 -25.58
C TYR A 435 3.26 -24.23 -24.95
N LEU A 436 4.56 -24.49 -25.09
CA LEU A 436 5.20 -25.67 -24.58
C LEU A 436 5.22 -25.67 -23.04
N PRO A 437 4.63 -26.67 -22.37
CA PRO A 437 4.70 -26.77 -20.91
C PRO A 437 6.14 -26.93 -20.38
N GLU A 438 7.06 -27.46 -21.18
CA GLU A 438 8.47 -27.60 -20.82
C GLU A 438 9.23 -26.28 -20.62
N ASP A 439 8.70 -25.16 -21.08
CA ASP A 439 9.28 -23.84 -20.86
C ASP A 439 8.87 -23.22 -19.50
N ILE A 440 8.02 -23.92 -18.75
CA ILE A 440 7.59 -23.55 -17.40
C ILE A 440 8.23 -24.50 -16.38
N LEU A 441 9.36 -24.06 -15.82
CA LEU A 441 10.17 -24.84 -14.90
C LEU A 441 9.92 -24.42 -13.45
N LEU A 442 9.35 -25.34 -12.67
CA LEU A 442 9.13 -25.19 -11.23
C LEU A 442 10.04 -26.15 -10.47
N SER A 443 10.57 -25.72 -9.33
CA SER A 443 11.26 -26.60 -8.38
C SER A 443 11.07 -26.11 -6.96
N TYR A 444 10.87 -27.03 -6.01
CA TYR A 444 10.60 -26.72 -4.62
C TYR A 444 9.43 -25.73 -4.45
N CYS A 445 8.34 -25.97 -5.17
CA CYS A 445 7.13 -25.16 -5.08
C CYS A 445 5.94 -25.96 -4.53
N ASP A 446 5.03 -25.32 -3.81
CA ASP A 446 3.69 -25.85 -3.54
C ASP A 446 2.72 -25.31 -4.59
N VAL A 447 2.12 -26.21 -5.37
CA VAL A 447 1.28 -25.84 -6.52
C VAL A 447 -0.08 -26.49 -6.34
N SER A 448 -1.18 -25.79 -6.68
CA SER A 448 -2.53 -26.38 -6.62
C SER A 448 -2.85 -27.43 -7.69
N GLU A 449 -1.84 -27.92 -8.41
CA GLU A 449 -1.90 -29.06 -9.33
C GLU A 449 -0.58 -29.83 -9.36
N GLU A 450 -0.59 -31.06 -9.90
CA GLU A 450 0.66 -31.81 -10.11
C GLU A 450 1.47 -31.16 -11.23
N TRP A 451 2.65 -30.61 -10.90
CA TRP A 451 3.58 -30.06 -11.88
C TRP A 451 4.99 -30.67 -11.76
N PRO A 452 5.63 -31.08 -12.87
CA PRO A 452 6.96 -31.67 -12.84
C PRO A 452 8.01 -30.72 -12.23
N GLY A 453 8.92 -31.28 -11.43
CA GLY A 453 10.01 -30.52 -10.83
C GLY A 453 10.52 -31.16 -9.55
N ASP A 454 11.82 -30.99 -9.27
CA ASP A 454 12.41 -31.49 -8.03
C ASP A 454 11.79 -30.77 -6.83
N GLY A 455 11.38 -31.54 -5.82
CA GLY A 455 10.87 -30.99 -4.56
C GLY A 455 9.51 -30.29 -4.62
N ASN A 456 8.83 -30.29 -5.78
CA ASN A 456 7.46 -29.76 -5.85
C ASN A 456 6.51 -30.60 -5.00
N ILE A 457 5.56 -29.93 -4.36
CA ILE A 457 4.50 -30.54 -3.55
C ILE A 457 3.13 -30.03 -3.99
N LEU A 458 2.11 -30.80 -3.62
CA LEU A 458 0.69 -30.49 -3.81
C LEU A 458 0.02 -30.72 -2.46
N ALA A 459 0.01 -29.71 -1.60
CA ALA A 459 -0.53 -29.82 -0.24
C ALA A 459 -1.17 -28.50 0.21
N ASP A 460 -2.02 -28.49 1.23
CA ASP A 460 -2.52 -27.22 1.80
C ASP A 460 -1.35 -26.47 2.48
N PRO A 461 -1.05 -25.19 2.16
CA PRO A 461 0.08 -24.48 2.76
C PRO A 461 -0.16 -24.18 4.25
N LEU A 462 -1.40 -24.32 4.75
CA LEU A 462 -1.75 -24.04 6.14
C LEU A 462 -1.41 -22.59 6.53
N PHE A 463 -1.95 -21.62 5.81
CA PHE A 463 -1.85 -20.20 6.19
C PHE A 463 -2.54 -19.92 7.53
N THR A 464 -2.04 -18.93 8.27
CA THR A 464 -2.53 -18.54 9.61
C THR A 464 -3.98 -18.05 9.57
N ASP A 465 -4.26 -16.99 8.80
CA ASP A 465 -5.62 -16.48 8.60
C ASP A 465 -5.77 -15.84 7.21
N PRO A 466 -5.93 -16.66 6.15
CA PRO A 466 -6.02 -16.15 4.80
C PRO A 466 -7.29 -15.32 4.56
N ALA A 467 -8.33 -15.45 5.39
CA ALA A 467 -9.55 -14.65 5.26
C ALA A 467 -9.34 -13.21 5.73
N ALA A 468 -8.43 -12.96 6.68
CA ALA A 468 -8.01 -11.64 7.12
C ALA A 468 -6.79 -11.07 6.36
N GLY A 469 -6.24 -11.82 5.41
CA GLY A 469 -5.03 -11.43 4.66
C GLY A 469 -3.71 -11.79 5.34
N ASP A 470 -3.74 -12.65 6.36
CA ASP A 470 -2.53 -13.22 6.97
C ASP A 470 -2.14 -14.53 6.29
N PHE A 471 -1.18 -14.41 5.37
CA PHE A 471 -0.63 -15.53 4.60
C PHE A 471 0.71 -16.04 5.17
N THR A 472 1.00 -15.76 6.44
CA THR A 472 2.09 -16.45 7.14
C THR A 472 1.75 -17.94 7.29
N LEU A 473 2.77 -18.79 7.33
CA LEU A 473 2.59 -20.23 7.57
C LEU A 473 2.35 -20.50 9.05
N ARG A 474 1.48 -21.46 9.38
CA ARG A 474 1.33 -21.95 10.75
C ARG A 474 2.11 -23.23 10.99
N GLU A 475 2.34 -23.55 12.27
CA GLU A 475 3.03 -24.78 12.68
C GLU A 475 2.41 -26.03 12.01
N GLY A 476 3.26 -26.90 11.48
CA GLY A 476 2.85 -28.12 10.77
C GLY A 476 2.55 -27.92 9.28
N SER A 477 2.72 -26.71 8.74
CA SER A 477 2.67 -26.47 7.30
C SER A 477 3.66 -27.37 6.54
N PRO A 478 3.24 -27.99 5.42
CA PRO A 478 4.14 -28.76 4.56
C PRO A 478 5.13 -27.89 3.78
N CYS A 479 4.94 -26.56 3.79
CA CYS A 479 5.80 -25.59 3.13
C CYS A 479 7.01 -25.18 3.99
N ILE A 480 7.00 -25.51 5.29
CA ILE A 480 8.10 -25.22 6.22
C ILE A 480 9.29 -26.15 5.93
N ASP A 481 10.50 -25.59 5.89
CA ASP A 481 11.77 -26.25 5.60
C ASP A 481 11.75 -27.06 4.29
N ALA A 482 10.90 -26.66 3.34
CA ALA A 482 10.59 -27.46 2.15
C ALA A 482 11.19 -26.90 0.83
N GLY A 483 11.67 -25.66 0.83
CA GLY A 483 12.36 -24.98 -0.29
C GLY A 483 13.69 -25.62 -0.68
N ASP A 484 14.37 -25.19 -1.73
CA ASP A 484 15.64 -25.73 -2.22
C ASP A 484 16.71 -25.82 -1.10
N PRO A 485 17.28 -27.01 -0.80
CA PRO A 485 18.37 -27.16 0.16
C PRO A 485 19.63 -26.35 -0.16
N ALA A 486 19.80 -25.90 -1.40
CA ALA A 486 20.91 -25.05 -1.82
C ALA A 486 20.61 -23.55 -1.72
N ALA A 487 19.35 -23.16 -1.46
CA ALA A 487 18.98 -21.77 -1.28
C ALA A 487 19.53 -21.23 0.06
N PRO A 488 19.76 -19.90 0.17
CA PRO A 488 20.06 -19.28 1.46
C PRO A 488 19.04 -19.68 2.54
N PRO A 489 19.48 -19.95 3.78
CA PRO A 489 18.59 -20.31 4.87
C PRO A 489 17.67 -19.16 5.25
N ASP A 490 16.56 -19.49 5.91
CA ASP A 490 15.62 -18.51 6.45
C ASP A 490 16.20 -17.76 7.67
N PRO A 491 15.56 -16.67 8.14
CA PRO A 491 16.10 -15.84 9.22
C PRO A 491 16.39 -16.57 10.53
N ASP A 492 15.71 -17.69 10.79
CA ASP A 492 15.94 -18.56 11.95
C ASP A 492 17.10 -19.56 11.75
N GLY A 493 17.69 -19.59 10.53
CA GLY A 493 18.78 -20.45 10.13
C GLY A 493 18.36 -21.81 9.59
N SER A 494 17.06 -22.07 9.47
CA SER A 494 16.51 -23.32 8.93
C SER A 494 16.63 -23.39 7.40
N ARG A 495 16.17 -24.50 6.81
CA ARG A 495 16.11 -24.60 5.34
C ARG A 495 15.03 -23.63 4.87
N ALA A 496 15.23 -23.03 3.69
CA ALA A 496 14.24 -22.08 3.16
C ALA A 496 12.84 -22.70 3.11
N ASP A 497 11.84 -21.95 3.56
CA ASP A 497 10.43 -22.25 3.37
C ASP A 497 10.00 -21.98 1.92
N MET A 498 8.87 -22.55 1.54
CA MET A 498 8.16 -22.14 0.33
C MET A 498 7.27 -20.93 0.64
N GLY A 499 7.30 -19.91 -0.22
CA GLY A 499 6.48 -18.69 -0.09
C GLY A 499 7.27 -17.44 0.31
N CYS A 500 6.58 -16.30 0.40
CA CYS A 500 7.20 -15.01 0.72
C CYS A 500 7.39 -14.72 2.21
N PHE A 501 6.67 -15.43 3.09
CA PHE A 501 6.75 -15.25 4.54
C PHE A 501 7.35 -16.50 5.18
N PRO A 502 8.63 -16.48 5.56
CA PRO A 502 9.24 -17.61 6.25
C PRO A 502 8.62 -17.76 7.64
N PHE A 503 8.38 -19.00 8.04
CA PHE A 503 7.97 -19.37 9.37
C PHE A 503 9.14 -19.19 10.33
N THR A 504 8.99 -18.28 11.30
CA THR A 504 10.08 -17.97 12.23
C THR A 504 10.02 -18.76 13.54
N GLY A 505 9.06 -19.69 13.68
CA GLY A 505 8.82 -20.42 14.92
C GLY A 505 8.47 -19.54 16.14
N ALA A 506 8.34 -18.23 15.94
CA ALA A 506 7.91 -17.31 16.96
C ALA A 506 6.43 -17.59 17.23
N VAL A 507 6.15 -18.31 18.31
CA VAL A 507 4.79 -18.45 18.85
C VAL A 507 4.29 -17.03 19.08
N PRO A 508 3.27 -16.54 18.36
CA PRO A 508 2.68 -15.25 18.69
C PRO A 508 2.29 -15.32 20.17
N PRO A 509 2.60 -14.28 20.97
CA PRO A 509 2.29 -14.31 22.39
C PRO A 509 0.81 -14.71 22.54
N PRO A 510 0.47 -15.64 23.45
CA PRO A 510 -0.89 -16.14 23.57
C PRO A 510 -1.87 -14.96 23.64
N PRO A 511 -2.95 -14.97 22.85
CA PRO A 511 -3.80 -13.79 22.74
C PRO A 511 -4.37 -13.44 24.11
N HIS A 512 -4.33 -12.16 24.45
CA HIS A 512 -5.03 -11.64 25.62
C HIS A 512 -6.49 -11.41 25.26
N PHE A 513 -7.40 -11.98 26.03
CA PHE A 513 -8.84 -11.80 25.84
C PHE A 513 -9.58 -11.75 27.18
N ILE A 514 -10.87 -11.46 27.11
CA ILE A 514 -11.81 -11.61 28.22
C ILE A 514 -12.91 -12.57 27.74
N ARG A 515 -12.99 -13.74 28.37
CA ARG A 515 -14.00 -14.76 28.14
C ARG A 515 -15.39 -14.16 28.35
N GLY A 516 -16.23 -14.34 27.34
CA GLY A 516 -17.56 -13.78 27.22
C GLY A 516 -17.68 -12.46 26.46
N ARG A 517 -16.59 -11.75 26.16
CA ARG A 517 -16.62 -10.54 25.29
C ARG A 517 -16.48 -10.95 23.83
N VAL A 518 -17.56 -11.52 23.30
CA VAL A 518 -17.63 -12.14 21.97
C VAL A 518 -17.61 -11.10 20.86
N ASN A 519 -18.23 -9.95 21.06
CA ASN A 519 -18.30 -8.90 20.03
C ASN A 519 -17.20 -7.83 20.17
N ALA A 520 -16.28 -8.01 21.13
CA ALA A 520 -15.19 -7.10 21.49
C ALA A 520 -15.59 -5.68 21.94
N ASP A 521 -16.88 -5.42 22.22
CA ASP A 521 -17.32 -4.17 22.86
C ASP A 521 -16.96 -4.13 24.35
N ALA A 522 -17.12 -2.99 25.02
CA ALA A 522 -16.65 -2.72 26.38
C ALA A 522 -17.17 -3.64 27.50
N ALA A 523 -18.23 -4.44 27.27
CA ALA A 523 -18.91 -5.20 28.32
C ALA A 523 -19.09 -6.69 27.93
N VAL A 524 -19.35 -7.53 28.94
CA VAL A 524 -19.96 -8.85 28.71
C VAL A 524 -21.45 -8.69 28.95
N ASP A 525 -22.26 -8.70 27.88
CA ASP A 525 -23.70 -8.51 27.94
C ASP A 525 -24.49 -9.36 26.93
N LEU A 526 -25.78 -9.07 26.74
CA LEU A 526 -26.65 -9.86 25.87
C LEU A 526 -26.24 -9.79 24.39
N SER A 527 -25.57 -8.72 23.98
CA SER A 527 -25.09 -8.55 22.61
C SER A 527 -23.98 -9.54 22.25
N ASP A 528 -23.20 -10.01 23.23
CA ASP A 528 -22.23 -11.09 23.06
C ASP A 528 -22.90 -12.42 22.74
N VAL A 529 -23.99 -12.73 23.44
CA VAL A 529 -24.81 -13.93 23.18
C VAL A 529 -25.36 -13.88 21.76
N VAL A 530 -25.85 -12.71 21.34
CA VAL A 530 -26.37 -12.53 19.97
C VAL A 530 -25.24 -12.69 18.94
N ALA A 531 -24.06 -12.13 19.20
CA ALA A 531 -22.90 -12.27 18.31
C ALA A 531 -22.47 -13.74 18.16
N LEU A 532 -22.41 -14.49 19.26
CA LEU A 532 -22.12 -15.92 19.26
C LEU A 532 -23.18 -16.72 18.48
N LEU A 533 -24.47 -16.46 18.71
CA LEU A 533 -25.53 -17.18 17.98
C LEU A 533 -25.52 -16.86 16.48
N LEU A 534 -25.19 -15.63 16.09
CA LEU A 534 -25.01 -15.25 14.68
C LEU A 534 -23.78 -15.92 14.08
N HIS A 535 -22.72 -16.14 14.85
CA HIS A 535 -21.59 -16.96 14.39
C HIS A 535 -22.02 -18.39 14.13
N LEU A 536 -22.64 -19.04 15.13
CA LEU A 536 -23.03 -20.45 15.06
C LEU A 536 -24.07 -20.76 13.98
N PHE A 537 -25.00 -19.84 13.70
CA PHE A 537 -26.15 -20.13 12.83
C PHE A 537 -26.25 -19.26 11.58
N ALA A 538 -25.50 -18.16 11.49
CA ALA A 538 -25.57 -17.22 10.37
C ALA A 538 -24.20 -16.90 9.74
N GLY A 539 -23.13 -17.61 10.15
CA GLY A 539 -21.80 -17.49 9.54
C GLY A 539 -21.10 -16.16 9.81
N ARG A 540 -21.51 -15.42 10.84
CA ARG A 540 -20.82 -14.19 11.26
C ARG A 540 -19.41 -14.53 11.77
N SER A 541 -18.38 -13.80 11.34
CA SER A 541 -17.03 -13.95 11.91
C SER A 541 -16.96 -13.44 13.36
N LEU A 542 -16.04 -14.01 14.15
CA LEU A 542 -15.78 -13.59 15.52
C LEU A 542 -14.37 -12.99 15.64
N PRO A 543 -14.19 -11.89 16.40
CA PRO A 543 -12.86 -11.34 16.68
C PRO A 543 -11.98 -12.33 17.47
N CYS A 544 -12.58 -13.05 18.42
CA CYS A 544 -11.86 -14.08 19.16
C CYS A 544 -12.74 -15.29 19.48
N ALA A 545 -12.32 -16.46 19.00
CA ALA A 545 -12.99 -17.73 19.29
C ALA A 545 -12.80 -18.13 20.76
N LYS A 546 -11.63 -17.90 21.34
CA LYS A 546 -11.40 -18.14 22.78
C LYS A 546 -12.31 -17.32 23.70
N ALA A 547 -12.63 -16.08 23.31
CA ALA A 547 -13.59 -15.26 24.06
C ALA A 547 -15.02 -15.80 23.97
N ALA A 548 -15.34 -16.51 22.89
CA ALA A 548 -16.65 -17.07 22.62
C ALA A 548 -16.88 -18.45 23.23
N ASP A 549 -15.82 -19.19 23.56
CA ASP A 549 -15.86 -20.45 24.32
C ASP A 549 -16.11 -20.14 25.80
N ALA A 550 -17.33 -19.75 26.12
CA ALA A 550 -17.70 -19.28 27.43
C ALA A 550 -17.61 -20.36 28.52
N ASN A 551 -17.69 -21.64 28.13
CA ASN A 551 -17.59 -22.76 29.06
C ASN A 551 -16.19 -23.39 29.13
N ASP A 552 -15.24 -22.91 28.32
CA ASP A 552 -13.84 -23.35 28.29
C ASP A 552 -13.69 -24.84 27.96
N SER A 553 -14.44 -25.29 26.95
CA SER A 553 -14.43 -26.69 26.49
C SER A 553 -13.46 -26.96 25.34
N GLY A 554 -12.93 -25.91 24.71
CA GLY A 554 -12.14 -25.97 23.49
C GLY A 554 -12.97 -26.17 22.22
N ALA A 555 -14.30 -25.97 22.28
CA ALA A 555 -15.21 -26.06 21.14
C ALA A 555 -16.28 -24.97 21.22
N LEU A 556 -16.60 -24.35 20.08
CA LEU A 556 -17.69 -23.38 19.99
C LEU A 556 -19.01 -24.05 19.64
N ASP A 557 -19.94 -24.06 20.57
CA ASP A 557 -21.28 -24.56 20.34
C ASP A 557 -22.37 -23.84 21.17
N ILE A 558 -23.59 -24.38 21.14
CA ILE A 558 -24.73 -23.79 21.84
C ILE A 558 -24.56 -23.76 23.37
N ALA A 559 -23.71 -24.63 23.94
CA ALA A 559 -23.44 -24.66 25.36
C ALA A 559 -22.73 -23.39 25.83
N ASP A 560 -21.97 -22.71 24.96
CA ASP A 560 -21.35 -21.42 25.26
C ASP A 560 -22.39 -20.30 25.37
N ALA A 561 -23.36 -20.29 24.46
CA ALA A 561 -24.47 -19.33 24.53
C ALA A 561 -25.31 -19.55 25.80
N VAL A 562 -25.57 -20.82 26.16
CA VAL A 562 -26.23 -21.17 27.42
C VAL A 562 -25.40 -20.72 28.62
N ARG A 563 -24.08 -20.90 28.57
CA ARG A 563 -23.15 -20.52 29.63
C ARG A 563 -23.11 -19.01 29.86
N LEU A 564 -23.10 -18.21 28.78
CA LEU A 564 -23.17 -16.75 28.86
C LEU A 564 -24.51 -16.27 29.43
N LEU A 565 -25.63 -16.82 28.94
CA LEU A 565 -26.94 -16.48 29.48
C LEU A 565 -27.08 -16.84 30.97
N GLY A 566 -26.51 -17.97 31.38
CA GLY A 566 -26.43 -18.37 32.79
C GLY A 566 -25.62 -17.40 33.65
N TYR A 567 -24.47 -16.96 33.14
CA TYR A 567 -23.64 -15.93 33.78
C TYR A 567 -24.41 -14.59 33.94
N LEU A 568 -25.09 -14.14 32.89
CA LEU A 568 -25.78 -12.85 32.87
C LEU A 568 -27.04 -12.79 33.76
N PHE A 569 -27.84 -13.86 33.82
CA PHE A 569 -29.20 -13.77 34.39
C PHE A 569 -29.48 -14.71 35.56
N ALA A 570 -28.70 -15.76 35.79
CA ALA A 570 -29.06 -16.82 36.73
C ALA A 570 -28.26 -16.79 38.05
N HIS A 571 -27.50 -15.73 38.33
CA HIS A 571 -26.42 -15.77 39.34
C HIS A 571 -25.51 -16.99 39.11
N GLY A 572 -25.27 -17.34 37.85
CA GLY A 572 -24.45 -18.48 37.46
C GLY A 572 -23.00 -18.32 37.94
N GLU A 573 -22.25 -19.42 37.91
CA GLU A 573 -20.82 -19.39 38.23
C GLU A 573 -20.08 -18.37 37.35
N ALA A 574 -19.09 -17.68 37.92
CA ALA A 574 -18.22 -16.78 37.17
C ALA A 574 -17.62 -17.51 35.96
N LEU A 575 -17.50 -16.83 34.82
CA LEU A 575 -16.90 -17.43 33.61
C LEU A 575 -15.47 -17.94 33.94
N PRO A 576 -15.01 -19.04 33.32
CA PRO A 576 -13.64 -19.48 33.45
C PRO A 576 -12.67 -18.35 33.08
N ALA A 577 -11.49 -18.35 33.70
CA ALA A 577 -10.47 -17.36 33.38
C ALA A 577 -10.06 -17.49 31.89
N PRO A 578 -9.69 -16.38 31.22
CA PRO A 578 -9.68 -15.00 31.72
C PRO A 578 -11.08 -14.36 31.68
N ALA A 579 -11.73 -14.15 32.82
CA ALA A 579 -13.00 -13.43 32.92
C ALA A 579 -12.78 -12.25 33.87
N GLU A 580 -13.30 -11.06 33.56
CA GLU A 580 -13.10 -9.78 34.28
C GLU A 580 -11.88 -8.93 33.85
N ALA A 581 -10.74 -9.54 33.53
CA ALA A 581 -9.55 -8.82 33.08
C ALA A 581 -8.87 -9.54 31.92
N CYS A 582 -8.21 -8.76 31.06
CA CYS A 582 -7.43 -9.29 29.94
C CYS A 582 -6.37 -10.25 30.45
N GLY A 583 -6.33 -11.45 29.86
CA GLY A 583 -5.36 -12.46 30.21
C GLY A 583 -5.25 -13.54 29.17
N ILE A 584 -4.28 -14.41 29.39
CA ILE A 584 -4.02 -15.60 28.57
C ILE A 584 -4.97 -16.71 29.02
N ASP A 585 -5.34 -17.57 28.08
CA ASP A 585 -6.05 -18.80 28.36
C ASP A 585 -5.23 -19.73 29.28
N PRO A 586 -5.68 -20.03 30.51
CA PRO A 586 -4.96 -20.97 31.37
C PRO A 586 -5.07 -22.42 30.87
N THR A 587 -6.02 -22.71 29.99
CA THR A 587 -6.28 -24.01 29.37
C THR A 587 -5.77 -23.99 27.93
N ALA A 588 -5.15 -25.10 27.52
CA ALA A 588 -4.67 -25.26 26.16
C ALA A 588 -5.76 -25.92 25.32
N ASP A 589 -6.10 -25.29 24.20
CA ASP A 589 -7.11 -25.74 23.25
C ASP A 589 -6.77 -25.19 21.84
N PRO A 590 -7.42 -25.68 20.77
CA PRO A 590 -7.10 -25.27 19.40
C PRO A 590 -7.79 -23.98 18.95
N LEU A 591 -8.57 -23.29 19.81
CA LEU A 591 -9.23 -22.04 19.46
C LEU A 591 -8.23 -20.87 19.51
N ASP A 592 -8.46 -19.83 18.71
CA ASP A 592 -7.58 -18.67 18.58
C ASP A 592 -8.32 -17.33 18.81
N CYS A 593 -7.57 -16.23 18.69
CA CYS A 593 -8.15 -14.89 18.53
C CYS A 593 -7.58 -14.23 17.27
N LEU A 594 -8.42 -13.96 16.28
CA LEU A 594 -8.05 -13.28 15.04
C LEU A 594 -7.70 -11.79 15.28
N THR A 595 -8.36 -11.18 16.26
CA THR A 595 -8.03 -9.85 16.79
C THR A 595 -8.07 -9.94 18.31
N PRO A 596 -6.97 -9.70 19.03
CA PRO A 596 -7.00 -9.70 20.49
C PRO A 596 -8.02 -8.64 20.95
N PRO A 597 -9.14 -9.00 21.61
CA PRO A 597 -10.20 -8.05 21.97
C PRO A 597 -9.81 -7.18 23.19
N CYS A 598 -8.52 -7.16 23.51
CA CYS A 598 -7.90 -6.45 24.60
C CYS A 598 -7.01 -5.34 24.02
N PRO A 599 -7.10 -4.11 24.55
CA PRO A 599 -6.30 -2.98 24.08
C PRO A 599 -4.80 -3.17 24.30
#